data_AF-A0A535LW19-F1
#
_entry.id   AF-A0A535LW19-F1
#
_cell.length_a   1.000
_cell.length_b   1.000
_cell.length_c   1.000
_cell.angle_alpha   90.00
_cell.angle_beta   90.00
_cell.angle_gamma   90.00
#
_symmetry.space_group_name_H-M   'P 1'
#
loop_
_entity.id
_entity.type
_entity.pdbx_description
1 polymer ?
#
loop_
_entity_poly.entity_id
_entity_poly.type
_entity_poly.pdbx_seq_one_letter_code
_entity_poly.pdbx_strand_id
1 'polypeptide(L)' 'MPTCRSCSGTGIIAISAVCQKCSGTGEIIAYDSDGTESMKLCPNCEDGLIYKEQICGTCKGTGEIVSL' A
#
# COMPACT_ATOMS: atom_id res chain seq x y z
N MET A 1 24.61 5.48 -17.02
CA MET A 1 24.05 6.16 -15.83
C MET A 1 23.99 5.13 -14.70
N PRO A 2 24.24 5.48 -13.43
CA PRO A 2 24.13 4.52 -12.34
C PRO A 2 22.66 4.16 -12.07
N THR A 3 22.40 2.88 -11.80
CA THR A 3 21.08 2.37 -11.40
C THR A 3 20.57 3.08 -10.15
N CYS A 4 19.30 3.49 -10.15
CA CYS A 4 18.67 4.13 -9.01
C CYS A 4 18.51 3.12 -7.86
N ARG A 5 19.24 3.34 -6.76
CA ARG A 5 19.18 2.47 -5.58
C ARG A 5 17.85 2.53 -4.85
N SER A 6 17.15 3.68 -4.89
CA SER A 6 15.86 3.85 -4.19
C SER A 6 14.76 2.93 -4.71
N CYS A 7 14.82 2.54 -5.98
CA CYS A 7 13.88 1.61 -6.62
C CYS A 7 14.58 0.38 -7.18
N SER A 8 15.84 0.12 -6.83
CA SER A 8 16.63 -0.99 -7.39
C SER A 8 16.56 -1.10 -8.93
N GLY A 9 16.49 0.04 -9.62
CA GLY A 9 16.42 0.08 -11.08
C GLY A 9 15.03 -0.10 -11.72
N THR A 10 13.97 -0.34 -10.95
CA THR A 10 12.63 -0.59 -11.54
C THR A 10 11.89 0.68 -11.98
N GLY A 11 12.27 1.84 -11.43
CA GLY A 11 11.53 3.08 -11.58
C GLY A 11 10.30 3.20 -10.67
N ILE A 12 9.93 2.16 -9.93
CA ILE A 12 8.72 2.08 -9.12
C ILE A 12 9.08 1.64 -7.70
N ILE A 13 8.40 2.21 -6.70
CA ILE A 13 8.51 1.78 -5.31
C ILE A 13 7.14 1.34 -4.80
N ALA A 14 7.12 0.21 -4.10
CA ALA A 14 5.93 -0.24 -3.38
C ALA A 14 5.82 0.54 -2.06
N ILE A 15 4.63 1.04 -1.78
CA ILE A 15 4.28 1.66 -0.51
C ILE A 15 3.04 1.00 0.08
N SER A 16 2.96 1.03 1.40
CA SER A 16 1.76 0.69 2.14
C SER A 16 1.20 1.93 2.82
N ALA A 17 -0.12 1.97 2.95
CA ALA A 17 -0.83 2.95 3.75
C ALA A 17 -1.80 2.24 4.69
N VAL A 18 -2.01 2.80 5.88
CA VAL A 18 -3.00 2.27 6.82
C VAL A 18 -4.38 2.32 6.19
N CYS A 19 -5.05 1.16 6.13
CA CYS A 19 -6.41 1.06 5.63
C CYS A 19 -7.36 1.83 6.56
N GLN A 20 -7.92 2.91 6.06
CA GLN A 20 -8.81 3.79 6.83
C GLN A 20 -10.12 3.08 7.23
N LYS A 21 -10.56 2.09 6.45
CA LYS A 21 -11.82 1.38 6.68
C LYS A 21 -11.78 0.52 7.95
N CYS A 22 -10.65 -0.11 8.23
CA CYS A 22 -10.43 -0.90 9.43
C CYS A 22 -9.42 -0.25 10.39
N SER A 23 -9.03 1.00 10.16
CA SER A 23 -8.02 1.70 10.96
C SER A 23 -6.73 0.89 11.22
N GLY A 24 -6.30 0.09 10.24
CA GLY A 24 -5.09 -0.74 10.35
C GLY A 24 -5.23 -2.08 11.08
N THR A 25 -6.42 -2.47 11.53
CA THR A 25 -6.61 -3.75 12.24
C THR A 25 -6.73 -4.96 11.32
N GLY A 26 -7.12 -4.74 10.05
CA GLY A 26 -7.47 -5.81 9.10
C GLY A 26 -8.89 -6.34 9.25
N GLU A 27 -9.65 -5.89 10.25
CA GLU A 27 -10.98 -6.39 10.58
C GLU A 27 -11.97 -5.26 10.85
N ILE A 28 -13.25 -5.50 10.60
CA ILE A 28 -14.35 -4.58 10.88
C ILE A 28 -15.47 -5.29 11.65
N ILE A 29 -16.17 -4.54 12.49
CA ILE A 29 -17.39 -5.02 13.13
C ILE A 29 -18.53 -4.89 12.11
N ALA A 30 -19.21 -6.00 11.86
CA ALA A 30 -20.43 -6.05 11.07
C ALA A 30 -21.62 -6.38 11.98
N TYR A 31 -22.77 -5.81 11.64
CA TYR A 31 -24.03 -6.11 12.29
C TYR A 31 -24.85 -6.97 11.34
N ASP A 32 -25.17 -8.18 11.77
CA ASP A 32 -26.06 -9.07 11.02
C ASP A 32 -27.51 -8.60 11.18
N SER A 33 -28.42 -9.12 10.34
CA SER A 33 -29.81 -8.62 10.27
C SER A 33 -30.63 -8.82 11.55
N ASP A 34 -30.18 -9.71 12.42
CA ASP A 34 -30.73 -9.98 13.75
C ASP A 34 -30.15 -9.06 14.84
N GLY A 35 -29.23 -8.15 14.47
CA GLY A 35 -28.60 -7.19 15.38
C GLY A 35 -27.35 -7.74 16.09
N THR A 36 -26.92 -8.96 15.78
CA THR A 36 -25.70 -9.52 16.37
C THR A 36 -24.44 -8.90 15.76
N GLU A 37 -23.45 -8.63 16.61
CA GLU A 37 -22.13 -8.17 16.18
C GLU A 37 -21.24 -9.36 15.81
N SER A 38 -20.60 -9.28 14.65
CA SER A 38 -19.60 -10.23 14.20
C SER A 38 -18.36 -9.51 13.66
N MET A 39 -17.16 -10.03 13.98
CA MET A 39 -15.93 -9.58 13.35
C MET A 39 -15.80 -10.18 11.95
N LYS A 40 -15.53 -9.34 10.95
CA LYS A 40 -15.31 -9.75 9.57
C LYS A 40 -14.01 -9.16 9.06
N LEU A 41 -13.35 -9.87 8.15
CA LEU A 41 -12.18 -9.33 7.45
C LEU A 41 -12.55 -8.05 6.71
N CYS A 42 -11.66 -7.07 6.75
CA CYS A 42 -11.84 -5.82 6.03
C CYS A 42 -11.81 -6.10 4.52
N PRO A 43 -12.84 -5.75 3.75
CA PRO A 43 -12.87 -6.08 2.32
C PRO A 43 -11.93 -5.20 1.47
N ASN A 44 -11.25 -4.22 2.09
CA ASN A 44 -10.40 -3.25 1.40
C ASN A 44 -8.90 -3.48 1.61
N CYS A 45 -8.53 -4.42 2.49
CA CYS A 45 -7.15 -4.73 2.81
C CYS A 45 -7.05 -6.16 3.35
N GLU A 46 -5.90 -6.79 3.20
CA GLU A 46 -5.70 -8.15 3.71
C GLU A 46 -5.27 -8.15 5.19
N ASP A 47 -4.43 -7.19 5.57
CA ASP A 47 -3.68 -7.16 6.83
C ASP A 47 -3.75 -5.79 7.53
N GLY A 48 -4.74 -4.98 7.18
CA GLY A 48 -4.86 -3.61 7.65
C GLY A 48 -4.10 -2.59 6.80
N LEU A 49 -3.37 -3.02 5.76
CA LEU A 49 -2.65 -2.14 4.86
C LEU A 49 -3.21 -2.17 3.43
N ILE A 50 -3.15 -1.01 2.78
CA ILE A 50 -3.41 -0.87 1.35
C ILE A 50 -2.06 -0.71 0.65
N TYR A 51 -1.75 -1.64 -0.24
CA TYR A 51 -0.52 -1.64 -1.02
C TYR A 51 -0.73 -0.90 -2.33
N LYS A 52 0.22 -0.02 -2.67
CA LYS A 52 0.20 0.76 -3.92
C LYS A 52 1.59 0.88 -4.49
N GLU A 53 1.66 0.93 -5.80
CA GLU A 53 2.87 1.29 -6.52
C GLU A 53 2.89 2.80 -6.75
N GLN A 54 4.06 3.41 -6.57
CA GLN A 54 4.27 4.80 -6.93
C GLN A 54 5.56 4.97 -7.71
N ILE A 55 5.59 5.98 -8.57
CA ILE A 55 6.78 6.34 -9.34
C ILE A 55 7.89 6.74 -8.37
N CYS A 56 9.09 6.19 -8.57
CA CYS A 56 10.24 6.52 -7.76
C CYS A 56 10.59 8.01 -7.93
N GLY A 57 10.46 8.79 -6.85
CA GLY A 57 10.71 10.22 -6.86
C GLY A 57 12.16 10.61 -7.14
N THR A 58 13.11 9.71 -6.88
CA THR A 58 14.56 9.93 -7.09
C THR A 58 14.93 9.89 -8.58
N CYS A 59 14.50 8.86 -9.30
CA CYS A 59 14.79 8.69 -10.73
C CYS A 59 13.64 9.13 -11.66
N LYS A 60 12.53 9.63 -11.09
CA LYS A 60 11.32 10.04 -11.81
C LYS A 60 10.75 8.93 -12.72
N GLY A 61 10.87 7.67 -12.29
CA GLY A 61 10.35 6.53 -13.03
C GLY A 61 11.31 5.89 -14.03
N THR A 62 12.49 6.47 -14.24
CA THR A 62 13.43 5.96 -15.26
C THR A 62 14.22 4.74 -14.81
N GLY A 63 14.32 4.50 -13.50
CA GLY A 63 15.19 3.45 -12.94
C GLY A 63 16.67 3.83 -12.88
N GLU A 64 17.07 4.99 -13.39
CA GLU A 64 18.47 5.44 -13.45
C GLU A 64 18.63 6.84 -12.82
N ILE A 65 19.79 7.11 -12.22
CA ILE A 65 20.14 8.47 -11.79
C ILE A 65 20.81 9.17 -12.97
N VAL A 66 20.09 10.11 -13.57
CA VAL A 66 20.64 11.03 -14.55
C VAL A 66 21.46 12.07 -13.79
N SER A 67 22.77 11.83 -13.65
CA SER A 67 23.70 12.87 -13.24
C SER A 67 23.96 13.77 -14.45
N LEU A 68 23.50 15.03 -14.38
CA LEU A 68 23.89 16.10 -15.29
C LEU A 68 25.25 16.68 -14.85
#